data_AF-A0A966DHB8-F1
#
_entry.id   AF-A0A966DHB8-F1
#
_cell.length_a   1.000
_cell.length_b   1.000
_cell.length_c   1.000
_cell.angle_alpha   90.00
_cell.angle_beta   90.00
_cell.angle_gamma   90.00
#
_symmetry.space_group_name_H-M   'P 1'
#
loop_
_entity.id
_entity.type
_entity.pdbx_description
1 polymer ?
#
loop_
_entity_poly.entity_id
_entity_poly.type
_entity_poly.pdbx_seq_one_letter_code
_entity_poly.pdbx_strand_id
1 'polypeptide(L)'
;MELDFSVLDNIKSDALNCPASIGKNEMRTSISEKAQSQPQSKYEGEKGISFNKLEQIRQDNKKQAEIYQKEQENIKKAGDMIPEITKGILAADNPLVLLLKAIECIGIMTGNNAFYSQSLNDIKTVYGIGLHDPQAIEIELQETDSRLAKLWAAINEATPEEQKNLERAIKAHEQKIEYLKRLAG
;
A
#
# COMPACT_ATOMS: atom_id res chain seq x y z
N MET A 1 -0.71 -41.56 20.97
CA MET A 1 -1.36 -41.29 19.68
C MET A 1 -0.29 -40.77 18.77
N GLU A 2 0.18 -41.61 17.85
CA GLU A 2 1.12 -41.19 16.81
C GLU A 2 0.31 -40.47 15.73
N LEU A 3 0.72 -39.25 15.39
CA LEU A 3 0.10 -38.47 14.31
C LEU A 3 0.73 -38.91 12.99
N ASP A 4 -0.10 -39.37 12.07
CA ASP A 4 0.29 -39.79 10.73
C ASP A 4 0.30 -38.60 9.77
N PHE A 5 1.47 -38.29 9.20
CA PHE A 5 1.71 -37.18 8.28
C PHE A 5 1.74 -37.61 6.81
N SER A 6 1.38 -38.86 6.49
CA SER A 6 1.36 -39.40 5.12
C SER A 6 0.44 -38.64 4.15
N VAL A 7 -0.41 -37.74 4.64
CA VAL A 7 -1.28 -36.86 3.84
C VAL A 7 -0.53 -35.64 3.27
N LEU A 8 0.58 -35.22 3.89
CA LEU A 8 1.32 -34.02 3.49
C LEU A 8 2.19 -34.22 2.25
N ASP A 9 2.61 -35.46 1.97
CA ASP A 9 3.46 -35.78 0.81
C ASP A 9 2.69 -35.76 -0.53
N ASN A 10 1.36 -35.73 -0.50
CA ASN A 10 0.50 -35.67 -1.68
C ASN A 10 0.13 -34.25 -2.13
N ILE A 11 0.68 -33.20 -1.52
CA ILE A 11 0.42 -31.79 -1.89
C ILE A 11 1.40 -31.30 -2.97
N LYS A 12 1.89 -32.19 -3.84
CA LYS A 12 2.67 -31.78 -5.02
C LYS A 12 1.75 -31.45 -6.21
N SER A 13 1.72 -30.15 -6.49
CA SER A 13 1.70 -29.53 -7.83
C SER A 13 0.44 -29.51 -8.69
N ASP A 14 -0.77 -29.43 -8.12
CA ASP A 14 -1.99 -29.19 -8.91
C ASP A 14 -2.58 -27.77 -8.81
N ALA A 15 -1.80 -26.79 -8.31
CA ALA A 15 -2.21 -25.38 -8.23
C ALA A 15 -1.44 -24.43 -9.17
N LEU A 16 -0.86 -24.94 -10.26
CA LEU A 16 -0.40 -24.14 -11.39
C LEU A 16 -1.22 -24.50 -12.63
N ASN A 17 -2.50 -24.15 -12.63
CA ASN A 17 -3.32 -24.20 -13.84
C ASN A 17 -4.10 -22.88 -13.98
N CYS A 18 -3.40 -21.85 -14.44
CA CYS A 18 -4.04 -20.66 -15.01
C CYS A 18 -4.47 -21.00 -16.45
N PRO A 19 -5.77 -20.96 -16.80
CA PRO A 19 -6.15 -21.09 -18.19
C PRO A 19 -5.75 -19.83 -18.95
N ALA A 20 -4.76 -19.97 -19.83
CA ALA A 20 -4.42 -18.97 -20.84
C ALA A 20 -5.53 -18.91 -21.90
N SER A 21 -6.40 -17.89 -21.83
CA SER A 21 -7.29 -17.53 -22.93
C SER A 21 -6.77 -16.31 -23.67
N ILE A 22 -5.84 -16.56 -24.60
CA ILE A 22 -5.51 -15.63 -25.69
C ILE A 22 -6.70 -15.63 -26.64
N GLY A 23 -7.60 -14.66 -26.48
CA GLY A 23 -8.68 -14.39 -27.43
C GLY A 23 -8.10 -13.75 -28.70
N LYS A 24 -7.76 -14.59 -29.69
CA LYS A 24 -7.62 -14.17 -31.08
C LYS A 24 -9.01 -13.88 -31.63
N ASN A 25 -9.32 -12.62 -31.91
CA ASN A 25 -10.51 -12.28 -32.67
C ASN A 25 -10.11 -11.97 -34.11
N GLU A 26 -10.14 -13.01 -34.95
CA GLU A 26 -10.10 -12.88 -36.40
C GLU A 26 -11.50 -12.47 -36.87
N MET A 27 -11.68 -11.20 -37.24
CA MET A 27 -12.85 -10.80 -38.02
C MET A 27 -12.42 -10.52 -39.45
N ARG A 28 -12.73 -11.49 -40.31
CA ARG A 28 -12.57 -11.45 -41.76
C ARG A 28 -13.80 -10.76 -42.35
N THR A 29 -13.62 -9.63 -43.03
CA THR A 29 -14.54 -9.19 -44.08
C THR A 29 -13.77 -8.67 -45.28
N SER A 30 -14.00 -9.39 -46.38
CA SER A 30 -13.55 -9.20 -47.75
C SER A 30 -14.01 -7.87 -48.36
N ILE A 31 -13.08 -7.13 -48.97
CA ILE A 31 -13.41 -6.14 -50.01
C ILE A 31 -12.44 -6.31 -51.19
N SER A 32 -13.07 -6.64 -52.33
CA SER A 32 -12.64 -6.65 -53.72
C SER A 32 -11.39 -5.84 -54.09
N GLU A 33 -10.49 -6.49 -54.84
CA GLU A 33 -9.52 -5.85 -55.73
C GLU A 33 -10.24 -4.97 -56.76
N LYS A 34 -9.87 -3.69 -56.88
CA LYS A 34 -9.77 -2.97 -58.17
C LYS A 34 -8.72 -1.85 -58.09
N ALA A 35 -7.76 -1.97 -59.02
CA ALA A 35 -7.06 -0.92 -59.76
C ALA A 35 -6.17 0.08 -59.00
N GLN A 36 -4.87 -0.05 -59.31
CA GLN A 36 -3.80 0.93 -59.09
C GLN A 36 -4.15 2.32 -59.66
N SER A 37 -3.93 3.36 -58.86
CA SER A 37 -3.37 4.64 -59.30
C SER A 37 -2.95 5.48 -58.09
N GLN A 38 -1.63 5.59 -57.86
CA GLN A 38 -1.02 6.83 -57.35
C GLN A 38 -0.65 7.67 -58.58
N PRO A 39 -0.57 9.02 -58.52
CA PRO A 39 -0.12 9.80 -57.37
C PRO A 39 -0.92 11.08 -57.10
N GLN A 40 -0.87 11.59 -55.85
CA GLN A 40 -0.58 13.00 -55.56
C GLN A 40 -0.64 13.25 -54.05
N SER A 41 0.50 13.63 -53.48
CA SER A 41 0.60 14.16 -52.14
C SER A 41 -0.18 15.47 -52.04
N LYS A 42 -1.39 15.42 -51.48
CA LYS A 42 -1.95 16.58 -50.79
C LYS A 42 -1.49 16.48 -49.35
N TYR A 43 -0.39 17.14 -49.03
CA TYR A 43 -0.20 17.61 -47.67
C TYR A 43 -1.26 18.69 -47.46
N GLU A 44 -2.46 18.27 -47.06
CA GLU A 44 -3.40 19.17 -46.40
C GLU A 44 -2.69 19.59 -45.12
N GLY A 45 -2.19 20.84 -45.11
CA GLY A 45 -1.47 21.39 -43.98
C GLY A 45 -2.26 21.14 -42.71
N GLU A 46 -1.71 20.29 -41.84
CA GLU A 46 -2.26 20.05 -40.51
C GLU A 46 -2.48 21.41 -39.87
N LYS A 47 -3.73 21.73 -39.54
CA LYS A 47 -4.05 22.89 -38.73
C LYS A 47 -3.25 22.73 -37.43
N GLY A 48 -2.19 23.52 -37.27
CA GLY A 48 -1.32 23.47 -36.11
C GLY A 48 -2.15 23.54 -34.84
N ILE A 49 -1.90 22.62 -33.91
CA ILE A 49 -2.54 22.62 -32.61
C ILE A 49 -2.25 23.98 -31.97
N SER A 50 -3.29 24.65 -31.45
CA SER A 50 -3.09 25.95 -30.82
C SER A 50 -2.17 25.82 -29.60
N PHE A 51 -1.31 26.83 -29.36
CA PHE A 51 -0.34 26.80 -28.26
C PHE A 51 -0.98 26.46 -26.91
N ASN A 52 -2.16 27.02 -26.63
CA ASN A 52 -2.93 26.72 -25.41
C ASN A 52 -3.35 25.25 -25.34
N LYS A 53 -3.69 24.62 -26.47
CA LYS A 53 -4.07 23.20 -26.51
C LYS A 53 -2.85 22.29 -26.37
N LEU A 54 -1.70 22.67 -26.91
CA LEU A 54 -0.41 21.99 -26.68
C LEU A 54 -0.02 22.01 -25.20
N GLU A 55 -0.18 23.16 -24.54
CA GLU A 55 0.13 23.29 -23.11
C GLU A 55 -0.80 22.43 -22.24
N GLN A 56 -2.10 22.40 -22.57
CA GLN A 56 -3.05 21.48 -21.92
C GLN A 56 -2.65 20.01 -22.10
N ILE A 57 -2.33 19.58 -23.32
CA ILE A 57 -1.88 18.22 -23.60
C ILE A 57 -0.61 17.89 -22.81
N ARG A 58 0.32 18.85 -22.70
CA ARG A 58 1.55 18.68 -21.91
C ARG A 58 1.24 18.51 -20.42
N GLN A 59 0.35 19.33 -19.87
CA GLN A 59 -0.08 19.23 -18.47
C GLN A 59 -0.82 17.93 -18.19
N ASP A 60 -1.70 17.50 -19.09
CA ASP A 60 -2.46 16.27 -18.96
C ASP A 60 -1.51 15.06 -19.06
N ASN A 61 -0.60 15.04 -20.03
CA ASN A 61 0.42 14.00 -20.14
C ASN A 61 1.31 13.93 -18.89
N LYS A 62 1.67 15.09 -18.32
CA LYS A 62 2.44 15.15 -17.07
C LYS A 62 1.67 14.54 -15.90
N LYS A 63 0.40 14.92 -15.72
CA LYS A 63 -0.47 14.35 -14.67
C LYS A 63 -0.65 12.85 -14.84
N GLN A 64 -0.88 12.39 -16.08
CA GLN A 64 -1.01 10.97 -16.37
C GLN A 64 0.29 10.22 -16.05
N ALA A 65 1.44 10.76 -16.43
CA ALA A 65 2.74 10.16 -16.09
C ALA A 65 2.94 10.07 -14.57
N GLU A 66 2.56 11.09 -13.80
CA GLU A 66 2.63 11.08 -12.33
C GLU A 66 1.71 10.02 -11.72
N ILE A 67 0.47 9.88 -12.22
CA ILE A 67 -0.47 8.84 -11.79
C ILE A 67 0.11 7.44 -12.06
N TYR A 68 0.58 7.19 -13.28
CA TYR A 68 1.18 5.90 -13.63
C TYR A 68 2.42 5.61 -12.81
N GLN A 69 3.28 6.60 -12.55
CA GLN A 69 4.45 6.41 -11.69
C GLN A 69 4.04 5.99 -10.28
N LYS A 70 3.07 6.69 -9.69
CA LYS A 70 2.55 6.36 -8.36
C LYS A 70 1.94 4.95 -8.30
N GLU A 71 1.19 4.56 -9.33
CA GLU A 71 0.63 3.20 -9.42
C GLU A 71 1.73 2.15 -9.51
N GLN A 72 2.78 2.39 -10.30
CA GLN A 72 3.93 1.47 -10.41
C GLN A 72 4.69 1.35 -9.07
N GLU A 73 4.84 2.45 -8.34
CA GLU A 73 5.41 2.41 -6.99
C GLU A 73 4.55 1.59 -6.03
N ASN A 74 3.23 1.75 -6.09
CA ASN A 74 2.31 0.99 -5.26
C ASN A 74 2.37 -0.51 -5.57
N ILE A 75 2.41 -0.88 -6.85
CA ILE A 75 2.55 -2.29 -7.27
C ILE A 75 3.84 -2.89 -6.74
N LYS A 76 4.97 -2.15 -6.83
CA LYS A 76 6.26 -2.62 -6.28
C LYS A 76 6.20 -2.79 -4.78
N LYS A 77 5.73 -1.79 -4.04
CA LYS A 77 5.60 -1.84 -2.58
C LYS A 77 4.72 -3.00 -2.13
N ALA A 78 3.55 -3.18 -2.75
CA ALA A 78 2.68 -4.31 -2.46
C ALA A 78 3.36 -5.65 -2.78
N GLY A 79 4.08 -5.72 -3.90
CA GLY A 79 4.87 -6.88 -4.29
C GLY A 79 5.94 -7.26 -3.27
N ASP A 80 6.57 -6.27 -2.63
CA ASP A 80 7.59 -6.48 -1.58
C ASP A 80 6.96 -6.87 -0.22
N MET A 81 5.74 -6.42 0.07
CA MET A 81 5.04 -6.75 1.33
C MET A 81 4.55 -8.21 1.40
N ILE A 82 4.14 -8.81 0.29
CA ILE A 82 3.68 -10.21 0.24
C ILE A 82 4.75 -11.20 0.77
N PRO A 83 6.01 -11.17 0.29
CA PRO A 83 7.04 -12.05 0.81
C PRO A 83 7.41 -11.72 2.26
N GLU A 84 7.30 -10.46 2.71
CA GLU A 84 7.48 -10.13 4.13
C GLU A 84 6.42 -10.80 5.01
N ILE A 85 5.14 -10.75 4.62
CA ILE A 85 4.06 -11.40 5.35
C ILE A 85 4.31 -12.92 5.38
N THR A 86 4.67 -13.51 4.25
CA THR A 86 4.97 -14.94 4.14
C THR A 86 6.12 -15.35 5.06
N LYS A 87 7.21 -14.56 5.08
CA LYS A 87 8.36 -14.79 5.95
C LYS A 87 7.98 -14.63 7.42
N GLY A 88 7.17 -13.64 7.76
CA GLY A 88 6.72 -13.43 9.14
C GLY A 88 5.82 -14.56 9.65
N ILE A 89 4.95 -15.12 8.80
CA ILE A 89 4.19 -16.34 9.13
C ILE A 89 5.13 -17.49 9.46
N LEU A 90 6.17 -17.70 8.64
CA LEU A 90 7.18 -18.75 8.89
C LEU A 90 8.00 -18.49 10.16
N ALA A 91 8.23 -17.22 10.51
CA ALA A 91 8.95 -16.81 11.72
C ALA A 91 8.07 -16.85 12.98
N ALA A 92 6.79 -17.21 12.86
CA ALA A 92 5.80 -17.14 13.94
C ALA A 92 5.66 -15.73 14.55
N ASP A 93 5.72 -14.71 13.68
CA ASP A 93 5.48 -13.32 14.08
C ASP A 93 4.08 -13.13 14.67
N ASN A 94 3.92 -12.05 15.44
CA ASN A 94 2.66 -11.66 16.05
C ASN A 94 1.55 -11.54 14.99
N PRO A 95 0.41 -12.25 15.16
CA PRO A 95 -0.67 -12.26 14.18
C PRO A 95 -1.32 -10.89 13.96
N LEU A 96 -1.39 -10.02 14.97
CA LEU A 96 -1.91 -8.66 14.81
C LEU A 96 -0.97 -7.78 13.97
N VAL A 97 0.34 -7.98 14.11
CA VAL A 97 1.34 -7.29 13.29
C VAL A 97 1.26 -7.76 11.83
N LEU A 98 1.12 -9.08 11.61
CA LEU A 98 0.94 -9.64 10.28
C LEU A 98 -0.37 -9.16 9.64
N LEU A 99 -1.46 -9.08 10.41
CA LEU A 99 -2.74 -8.56 9.96
C LEU A 99 -2.62 -7.09 9.54
N LEU A 100 -1.95 -6.25 10.33
CA LEU A 100 -1.71 -4.85 10.00
C LEU A 100 -0.89 -4.70 8.71
N LYS A 101 0.16 -5.52 8.52
CA LYS A 101 0.93 -5.54 7.26
C LYS A 101 0.06 -5.95 6.06
N ALA A 102 -0.81 -6.94 6.23
CA ALA A 102 -1.72 -7.35 5.17
C ALA A 102 -2.74 -6.25 4.82
N ILE A 103 -3.27 -5.57 5.83
CA ILE A 103 -4.18 -4.44 5.66
C ILE A 103 -3.49 -3.27 4.95
N GLU A 104 -2.24 -2.97 5.31
CA GLU A 104 -1.42 -1.95 4.63
C GLU A 104 -1.20 -2.29 3.15
N CYS A 105 -0.84 -3.55 2.87
CA CYS A 105 -0.68 -4.05 1.51
C CYS A 105 -1.97 -3.88 0.69
N ILE A 106 -3.13 -4.23 1.25
CA ILE A 106 -4.44 -4.03 0.61
C ILE A 106 -4.71 -2.54 0.38
N GLY A 107 -4.42 -1.68 1.36
CA GLY A 107 -4.57 -0.23 1.23
C GLY A 107 -3.76 0.33 0.06
N ILE A 108 -2.52 -0.12 -0.10
CA ILE A 108 -1.64 0.29 -1.21
C ILE A 108 -2.15 -0.23 -2.55
N MET A 109 -2.57 -1.50 -2.62
CA MET A 109 -3.11 -2.10 -3.85
C MET A 109 -4.41 -1.44 -4.31
N THR A 110 -5.24 -0.99 -3.38
CA THR A 110 -6.55 -0.39 -3.67
C THR A 110 -6.53 1.14 -3.69
N GLY A 111 -5.42 1.77 -3.33
CA GLY A 111 -5.31 3.22 -3.15
C GLY A 111 -6.09 3.75 -1.94
N ASN A 112 -6.59 2.89 -1.05
CA ASN A 112 -7.33 3.26 0.15
C ASN A 112 -6.42 3.29 1.38
N ASN A 113 -5.71 4.41 1.56
CA ASN A 113 -4.81 4.60 2.71
C ASN A 113 -5.55 4.76 4.05
N ALA A 114 -6.82 5.16 4.04
CA ALA A 114 -7.58 5.36 5.28
C ALA A 114 -7.88 4.03 5.99
N PHE A 115 -7.94 2.94 5.24
CA PHE A 115 -8.25 1.61 5.77
C PHE A 115 -7.25 1.17 6.85
N TYR A 116 -5.95 1.35 6.60
CA TYR A 116 -4.92 1.04 7.58
C TYR A 116 -5.07 1.84 8.88
N SER A 117 -5.25 3.16 8.77
CA SER A 117 -5.39 4.02 9.96
C SER A 117 -6.61 3.68 10.80
N GLN A 118 -7.72 3.31 10.15
CA GLN A 118 -8.94 2.91 10.84
C GLN A 118 -8.73 1.57 11.57
N SER A 119 -8.22 0.56 10.87
CA SER A 119 -7.99 -0.76 11.45
C SER A 119 -6.97 -0.74 12.59
N LEU A 120 -5.92 0.07 12.47
CA LEU A 120 -4.96 0.26 13.56
C LEU A 120 -5.62 0.86 14.81
N ASN A 121 -6.50 1.84 14.63
CA ASN A 121 -7.24 2.43 15.74
C ASN A 121 -8.22 1.44 16.37
N ASP A 122 -8.89 0.63 15.55
CA ASP A 122 -9.81 -0.41 16.02
C ASP A 122 -9.05 -1.50 16.80
N ILE A 123 -7.86 -1.91 16.36
CA ILE A 123 -7.00 -2.85 17.08
C ILE A 123 -6.64 -2.29 18.47
N LYS A 124 -6.18 -1.04 18.55
CA LYS A 124 -5.83 -0.41 19.83
C LYS A 124 -7.03 -0.27 20.76
N THR A 125 -8.16 0.19 20.22
CA THR A 125 -9.33 0.49 21.04
C THR A 125 -10.06 -0.78 21.48
N VAL A 126 -10.36 -1.68 20.54
CA VAL A 126 -11.14 -2.88 20.82
C VAL A 126 -10.27 -3.96 21.47
N TYR A 127 -9.13 -4.29 20.85
CA TYR A 127 -8.28 -5.36 21.36
C TYR A 127 -7.38 -4.87 22.51
N GLY A 128 -6.75 -3.71 22.35
CA GLY A 128 -5.87 -3.14 23.38
C GLY A 128 -6.64 -2.71 24.63
N ILE A 129 -7.48 -1.68 24.53
CA ILE A 129 -8.20 -1.12 25.69
C ILE A 129 -9.37 -2.00 26.11
N GLY A 130 -10.15 -2.53 25.15
CA GLY A 130 -11.36 -3.29 25.45
C GLY A 130 -11.10 -4.71 25.97
N LEU A 131 -10.18 -5.43 25.33
CA LEU A 131 -9.88 -6.83 25.66
C LEU A 131 -8.60 -7.02 26.48
N HIS A 132 -7.82 -5.95 26.72
CA HIS A 132 -6.52 -6.01 27.36
C HIS A 132 -5.57 -7.01 26.68
N ASP A 133 -5.66 -7.12 25.36
CA ASP A 133 -4.78 -7.97 24.58
C ASP A 133 -3.34 -7.43 24.66
N PRO A 134 -2.37 -8.19 25.23
CA PRO A 134 -1.01 -7.70 25.42
C PRO A 134 -0.31 -7.36 24.10
N GLN A 135 -0.62 -8.07 23.01
CA GLN A 135 -0.05 -7.83 21.70
C GLN A 135 -0.57 -6.53 21.09
N ALA A 136 -1.86 -6.24 21.25
CA ALA A 136 -2.44 -4.97 20.81
C ALA A 136 -1.93 -3.77 21.63
N ILE A 137 -1.74 -3.96 22.94
CA ILE A 137 -1.16 -2.93 23.82
C ILE A 137 0.30 -2.65 23.44
N GLU A 138 1.09 -3.68 23.17
CA GLU A 138 2.48 -3.54 22.73
C GLU A 138 2.59 -2.74 21.41
N ILE A 139 1.67 -2.96 20.46
CA ILE A 139 1.61 -2.17 19.23
C ILE A 139 1.40 -0.68 19.54
N GLU A 140 0.49 -0.35 20.47
CA GLU A 140 0.25 1.04 20.87
C GLU A 140 1.44 1.65 21.63
N LEU A 141 2.12 0.84 22.46
CA LEU A 141 3.33 1.25 23.18
C LEU A 141 4.45 1.63 22.22
N GLN A 142 4.78 0.75 21.26
CA GLN A 142 5.84 0.99 20.29
C GLN A 142 5.60 2.26 19.46
N GLU A 143 4.36 2.51 19.05
CA GLU A 143 4.00 3.72 18.32
C GLU A 143 4.10 4.98 19.19
N THR A 144 3.69 4.87 20.45
CA THR A 144 3.75 5.98 21.41
C THR A 144 5.20 6.32 21.76
N ASP A 145 6.05 5.31 21.95
CA ASP A 145 7.49 5.46 22.18
C ASP A 145 8.18 6.08 20.96
N SER A 146 7.86 5.63 19.74
CA SER A 146 8.40 6.22 18.51
C SER A 146 8.04 7.70 18.37
N ARG A 147 6.81 8.09 18.72
CA ARG A 147 6.37 9.49 18.75
C ARG A 147 7.09 10.28 19.83
N LEU A 148 7.22 9.72 21.04
CA LEU A 148 7.93 10.34 22.14
C LEU A 148 9.39 10.65 21.75
N ALA A 149 10.08 9.70 21.12
CA ALA A 149 11.45 9.89 20.64
C ALA A 149 11.56 11.05 19.62
N LYS A 150 10.59 11.17 18.71
CA LYS A 150 10.54 12.29 17.75
C LYS A 150 10.30 13.63 18.44
N LEU A 151 9.45 13.68 19.46
CA LEU A 151 9.20 14.90 20.24
C LEU A 151 10.44 15.34 21.01
N TRP A 152 11.18 14.39 21.60
CA TRP A 152 12.46 14.67 22.25
C TRP A 152 13.54 15.14 21.27
N ALA A 153 13.55 14.63 20.04
CA ALA A 153 14.44 15.15 19.01
C ALA A 153 14.06 16.60 18.61
N ALA A 154 12.77 16.87 18.44
CA ALA A 154 12.26 18.17 18.01
C ALA A 154 12.46 19.29 19.05
N ILE A 155 12.45 18.97 20.36
CA ILE A 155 12.55 19.99 21.41
C ILE A 155 13.90 20.74 21.39
N ASN A 156 14.96 20.10 20.90
CA ASN A 156 16.31 20.69 20.82
C ASN A 156 16.40 21.78 19.74
N GLU A 157 15.55 21.73 18.72
CA GLU A 157 15.54 22.66 17.59
C GLU A 157 14.42 23.71 17.69
N ALA A 158 13.57 23.59 18.71
CA ALA A 158 12.37 24.39 18.89
C ALA A 158 12.64 25.75 19.55
N THR A 159 11.83 26.75 19.19
CA THR A 159 11.80 28.06 19.87
C THR A 159 11.24 27.94 21.29
N PRO A 160 11.47 28.92 22.18
CA PRO A 160 10.97 28.86 23.56
C PRO A 160 9.44 28.72 23.70
N GLU A 161 8.66 29.21 22.74
CA GLU A 161 7.21 29.03 22.73
C GLU A 161 6.81 27.62 22.29
N GLU A 162 7.48 27.08 21.26
CA GLU A 162 7.27 25.72 20.78
C GLU A 162 7.71 24.66 21.80
N GLN A 163 8.78 24.91 22.54
CA GLN A 163 9.26 24.05 23.63
C GLN A 163 8.16 23.79 24.65
N LYS A 164 7.41 24.81 25.08
CA LYS A 164 6.30 24.64 26.02
C LYS A 164 5.18 23.72 25.49
N ASN A 165 4.90 23.79 24.18
CA ASN A 165 3.91 22.91 23.56
C ASN A 165 4.44 21.48 23.44
N LEU A 166 5.72 21.32 23.10
CA LEU A 166 6.39 20.03 23.01
C LEU A 166 6.48 19.34 24.38
N GLU A 167 6.84 20.07 25.43
CA GLU A 167 6.87 19.55 26.82
C GLU A 167 5.51 19.01 27.26
N ARG A 168 4.41 19.71 26.92
CA ARG A 168 3.05 19.23 27.20
C ARG A 168 2.74 17.94 26.44
N ALA A 169 3.12 17.85 25.18
CA ALA A 169 2.92 16.66 24.36
C ALA A 169 3.74 15.47 24.90
N ILE A 170 5.01 15.69 25.23
CA ILE A 170 5.89 14.68 25.84
C ILE A 170 5.25 14.14 27.11
N LYS A 171 4.83 15.02 28.04
CA LYS A 171 4.19 14.61 29.29
C LYS A 171 2.92 13.79 29.05
N ALA A 172 2.11 14.14 28.05
CA ALA A 172 0.91 13.38 27.71
C ALA A 172 1.25 11.98 27.17
N HIS A 173 2.29 11.86 26.33
CA HIS A 173 2.75 10.57 25.82
C HIS A 173 3.39 9.70 26.91
N GLU A 174 4.17 10.27 27.83
CA GLU A 174 4.71 9.56 29.00
C GLU A 174 3.59 8.98 29.88
N GLN A 175 2.57 9.80 30.18
CA GLN A 175 1.40 9.34 30.93
C GLN A 175 0.65 8.21 30.22
N LYS A 176 0.55 8.30 28.89
CA LYS A 176 -0.08 7.26 28.09
C LYS A 176 0.72 5.95 28.11
N ILE A 177 2.04 6.01 28.01
CA ILE A 177 2.93 4.84 28.13
C ILE A 177 2.75 4.17 29.49
N GLU A 178 2.78 4.94 30.58
CA GLU A 178 2.57 4.43 31.94
C GLU A 178 1.20 3.77 32.09
N TYR A 179 0.16 4.35 31.51
CA TYR A 179 -1.17 3.75 31.49
C TYR A 179 -1.19 2.42 30.74
N LEU A 180 -0.62 2.37 29.54
CA LEU A 180 -0.56 1.15 28.73
C LEU A 180 0.25 0.03 29.42
N LYS A 181 1.38 0.37 30.06
CA LYS A 181 2.17 -0.58 30.85
C LYS A 181 1.39 -1.20 32.01
N ARG A 182 0.52 -0.42 32.66
CA ARG A 182 -0.37 -0.92 33.72
C ARG A 182 -1.48 -1.84 33.22
N LEU A 183 -1.88 -1.71 31.96
CA LEU A 183 -2.86 -2.60 31.35
C LEU A 183 -2.23 -3.91 30.88
N ALA A 184 -0.95 -3.88 30.49
CA ALA A 184 -0.21 -5.05 30.03
C ALA A 184 0.36 -5.93 31.16
N GLY A 185 0.54 -5.37 32.37
CA GLY A 185 1.09 -6.05 33.55
C GLY A 185 0.03 -6.55 34.50
#